data_AF-A0A0Q0V0A6-F1
#
_entry.id   AF-A0A0Q0V0A6-F1
#
_cell.length_a   1.000
_cell.length_b   1.000
_cell.length_c   1.000
_cell.angle_alpha   90.00
_cell.angle_beta   90.00
_cell.angle_gamma   90.00
#
_symmetry.space_group_name_H-M   'P 1'
#
loop_
_entity.id
_entity.type
_entity.pdbx_description
1 polymer ?
#
loop_
_entity_poly.entity_id
_entity_poly.type
_entity_poly.pdbx_seq_one_letter_code
_entity_poly.pdbx_strand_id
1 'polypeptide(L)'
;MKPNSLLSVLVCSLLATPAIAQKLYKNKPLILANSERAATAYGKVWTENRWRISPEIANDTLNVQLYSKSEYVGFKTDKDSIGFMIKPGETKSFYVKMGDAAPAHTIIAAKAFVWDKVAYGQTTKRNDLQLHYAKANTPYFDELRSKYPVAQLIKKDRNDMQKVLSILNWTHHQWKHDGNNSPKGNDAISILNEVKAGGRFPCFAYAIVLRDQLIAQGLKARVLYLKTKDAETRKGSPGHVATEVYLNDQKKWAFIDGQFNVMPTLNGKPLNAVEFQQALSKNYDQVVFTSRDKVSKRDYTDFVYDYLYYFDTALDGRQISEAERYKLEGKRSLMLVPVGAPNLTKIAFWNSKVDYCVYTHSLKDFYAEPK
;
A
#
# COMPACT_ATOMS: atom_id res chain seq x y z
N MET A 1 -3.08 43.24 58.06
CA MET A 1 -4.05 42.40 58.80
C MET A 1 -4.45 41.22 57.92
N LYS A 2 -4.33 40.00 58.46
CA LYS A 2 -4.94 38.75 57.96
C LYS A 2 -6.49 38.90 57.93
N PRO A 3 -7.27 38.14 57.12
CA PRO A 3 -7.23 36.68 57.18
C PRO A 3 -7.40 35.86 55.89
N ASN A 4 -6.82 34.65 56.01
CA ASN A 4 -7.05 33.37 55.36
C ASN A 4 -8.45 33.14 54.74
N SER A 5 -8.45 32.52 53.55
CA SER A 5 -9.47 31.52 53.19
C SER A 5 -8.79 30.33 52.51
N LEU A 6 -8.88 29.17 53.15
CA LEU A 6 -8.54 27.86 52.59
C LEU A 6 -9.30 27.65 51.29
N LEU A 7 -8.61 27.37 50.19
CA LEU A 7 -9.23 26.81 49.00
C LEU A 7 -9.17 25.28 49.10
N SER A 8 -10.34 24.69 49.30
CA SER A 8 -10.56 23.25 49.38
C SER A 8 -10.04 22.53 48.13
N VAL A 9 -9.15 21.56 48.33
CA VAL A 9 -8.78 20.58 47.30
C VAL A 9 -10.01 19.71 47.04
N LEU A 10 -10.66 19.92 45.91
CA LEU A 10 -11.70 19.03 45.40
C LEU A 10 -11.01 17.77 44.89
N VAL A 11 -11.08 16.69 45.68
CA VAL A 11 -10.68 15.35 45.25
C VAL A 11 -11.67 14.91 44.17
N CYS A 12 -11.24 14.96 42.91
CA CYS A 12 -11.94 14.32 41.81
C CYS A 12 -11.93 12.80 42.05
N SER A 13 -13.04 12.29 42.55
CA SER A 13 -13.36 10.87 42.58
C SER A 13 -13.30 10.30 41.16
N LEU A 14 -12.35 9.39 40.93
CA LEU A 14 -12.34 8.49 39.78
C LEU A 14 -13.69 7.75 39.73
N LEU A 15 -14.52 8.10 38.76
CA LEU A 15 -15.65 7.27 38.34
C LEU A 15 -15.09 5.99 37.72
N ALA A 16 -14.91 4.96 38.54
CA ALA A 16 -14.67 3.61 38.05
C ALA A 16 -15.94 3.14 37.32
N THR A 17 -15.89 3.09 35.99
CA THR A 17 -16.92 2.40 35.21
C THR A 17 -16.98 0.94 35.67
N PRO A 18 -18.15 0.38 36.03
CA PRO A 18 -18.23 -1.02 36.40
C PRO A 18 -17.83 -1.87 35.20
N ALA A 19 -16.74 -2.64 35.36
CA ALA A 19 -16.40 -3.70 34.42
C ALA A 19 -17.55 -4.71 34.46
N ILE A 20 -18.41 -4.71 33.43
CA ILE A 20 -19.42 -5.76 33.27
C ILE A 20 -18.66 -7.07 33.16
N ALA A 21 -18.79 -7.93 34.17
CA ALA A 21 -18.14 -9.24 34.18
C ALA A 21 -18.62 -10.03 32.96
N GLN A 22 -17.69 -10.40 32.07
CA GLN A 22 -18.02 -11.19 30.89
C GLN A 22 -18.57 -12.55 31.33
N LYS A 23 -19.77 -12.89 30.85
CA LYS A 23 -20.41 -14.18 31.18
C LYS A 23 -19.49 -15.33 30.72
N LEU A 24 -19.54 -16.45 31.45
CA LEU A 24 -18.77 -17.64 31.12
C LEU A 24 -19.68 -18.80 30.77
N TYR A 25 -19.22 -19.66 29.87
CA TYR A 25 -19.79 -20.97 29.57
C TYR A 25 -18.65 -21.98 29.44
N LYS A 26 -18.73 -23.09 30.17
CA LYS A 26 -17.65 -24.09 30.28
C LYS A 26 -16.27 -23.45 30.56
N ASN A 27 -16.24 -22.51 31.52
CA ASN A 27 -15.06 -21.73 31.93
C ASN A 27 -14.38 -20.91 30.81
N LYS A 28 -15.08 -20.62 29.71
CA LYS A 28 -14.62 -19.73 28.64
C LYS A 28 -15.57 -18.54 28.48
N PRO A 29 -15.11 -17.40 27.95
CA PRO A 29 -15.98 -16.26 27.67
C PRO A 29 -17.19 -16.65 26.81
N LEU A 30 -18.35 -16.10 27.14
CA LEU A 30 -19.61 -16.25 26.43
C LEU A 30 -20.08 -14.88 25.98
N ILE A 31 -20.31 -14.73 24.68
CA ILE A 31 -20.97 -13.57 24.09
C ILE A 31 -22.32 -13.96 23.48
N LEU A 32 -23.22 -13.00 23.37
CA LEU A 32 -24.58 -13.21 22.86
C LEU A 32 -24.68 -12.79 21.39
N ALA A 33 -25.64 -13.35 20.65
CA ALA A 33 -26.01 -12.92 19.30
C ALA A 33 -27.48 -13.25 19.03
N ASN A 34 -28.13 -12.49 18.15
CA ASN A 34 -29.37 -12.92 17.49
C ASN A 34 -29.16 -13.25 16.00
N SER A 35 -28.08 -12.75 15.41
CA SER A 35 -27.72 -13.01 14.01
C SER A 35 -26.64 -14.10 13.91
N GLU A 36 -26.71 -14.91 12.84
CA GLU A 36 -25.61 -15.81 12.48
C GLU A 36 -24.37 -15.07 11.95
N ARG A 37 -24.50 -13.78 11.63
CA ARG A 37 -23.40 -12.98 11.09
C ARG A 37 -22.70 -12.20 12.18
N ALA A 38 -21.37 -12.24 12.14
CA ALA A 38 -20.51 -11.47 13.02
C ALA A 38 -19.49 -10.66 12.22
N ALA A 39 -19.15 -9.50 12.76
CA ALA A 39 -18.02 -8.70 12.31
C ALA A 39 -16.74 -9.21 12.97
N THR A 40 -15.64 -9.14 12.23
CA THR A 40 -14.31 -9.37 12.78
C THR A 40 -13.45 -8.12 12.63
N ALA A 41 -12.56 -7.90 13.58
CA ALA A 41 -11.58 -6.83 13.51
C ALA A 41 -10.16 -7.35 13.52
N TYR A 42 -9.32 -6.66 12.76
CA TYR A 42 -7.88 -6.83 12.78
C TYR A 42 -7.24 -5.45 13.02
N GLY A 43 -6.65 -5.25 14.19
CA GLY A 43 -6.28 -3.92 14.65
C GLY A 43 -7.51 -3.03 14.86
N LYS A 44 -7.55 -1.86 14.20
CA LYS A 44 -8.66 -0.89 14.34
C LYS A 44 -9.75 -1.02 13.27
N VAL A 45 -9.59 -1.92 12.31
CA VAL A 45 -10.50 -2.06 11.17
C VAL A 45 -11.47 -3.20 11.45
N TRP A 46 -12.77 -2.87 11.45
CA TRP A 46 -13.86 -3.84 11.55
C TRP A 46 -14.40 -4.15 10.15
N THR A 47 -14.59 -5.43 9.85
CA THR A 47 -15.27 -5.90 8.65
C THR A 47 -16.57 -6.58 9.04
N GLU A 48 -17.69 -5.96 8.69
CA GLU A 48 -19.03 -6.48 8.96
C GLU A 48 -19.31 -7.77 8.18
N ASN A 49 -20.11 -8.67 8.76
CA ASN A 49 -20.59 -9.92 8.15
C ASN A 49 -19.49 -10.89 7.64
N ARG A 50 -18.25 -10.71 8.07
CA ARG A 50 -17.09 -11.52 7.63
C ARG A 50 -17.09 -12.94 8.17
N TRP A 51 -17.82 -13.19 9.26
CA TRP A 51 -17.91 -14.50 9.89
C TRP A 51 -19.36 -14.98 9.96
N ARG A 52 -19.56 -16.29 9.76
CA ARG A 52 -20.81 -16.98 10.05
C ARG A 52 -20.60 -17.87 11.27
N ILE A 53 -21.37 -17.61 12.32
CA ILE A 53 -21.40 -18.43 13.54
C ILE A 53 -22.08 -19.76 13.20
N SER A 54 -21.37 -20.88 13.42
CA SER A 54 -21.85 -22.22 13.05
C SER A 54 -21.91 -23.15 14.27
N PRO A 55 -23.00 -23.18 15.05
CA PRO A 55 -23.16 -24.07 16.21
C PRO A 55 -22.98 -25.56 15.90
N GLU A 56 -23.23 -25.96 14.66
CA GLU A 56 -23.06 -27.30 14.12
C GLU A 56 -21.59 -27.74 14.02
N ILE A 57 -20.65 -26.79 14.01
CA ILE A 57 -19.21 -27.06 13.97
C ILE A 57 -18.66 -27.07 15.40
N ALA A 58 -18.19 -28.23 15.87
CA ALA A 58 -17.73 -28.42 17.24
C ALA A 58 -16.61 -27.45 17.68
N ASN A 59 -15.73 -27.05 16.74
CA ASN A 59 -14.61 -26.14 16.96
C ASN A 59 -14.44 -25.21 15.75
N ASP A 60 -15.37 -24.27 15.58
CA ASP A 60 -15.38 -23.36 14.44
C ASP A 60 -14.19 -22.39 14.52
N THR A 61 -13.23 -22.52 13.60
CA THR A 61 -11.90 -21.91 13.74
C THR A 61 -11.64 -20.80 12.72
N LEU A 62 -11.60 -19.56 13.19
CA LEU A 62 -11.14 -18.40 12.43
C LEU A 62 -9.61 -18.37 12.43
N ASN A 63 -9.01 -18.66 11.27
CA ASN A 63 -7.58 -18.51 11.06
C ASN A 63 -7.24 -17.04 10.77
N VAL A 64 -6.27 -16.50 11.50
CA VAL A 64 -5.83 -15.10 11.36
C VAL A 64 -4.33 -15.04 11.09
N GLN A 65 -3.93 -14.29 10.07
CA GLN A 65 -2.52 -14.00 9.79
C GLN A 65 -2.15 -12.67 10.42
N LEU A 66 -1.07 -12.65 11.19
CA LEU A 66 -0.57 -11.45 11.87
C LEU A 66 0.72 -10.97 11.20
N TYR A 67 0.76 -9.69 10.86
CA TYR A 67 1.94 -9.00 10.35
C TYR A 67 2.87 -8.53 11.48
N SER A 68 2.30 -8.25 12.65
CA SER A 68 3.02 -7.82 13.85
C SER A 68 3.28 -8.95 14.84
N LYS A 69 4.17 -8.71 15.81
CA LYS A 69 4.43 -9.65 16.92
C LYS A 69 3.22 -9.86 17.83
N SER A 70 2.31 -8.88 17.87
CA SER A 70 1.02 -8.97 18.52
C SER A 70 0.03 -8.02 17.88
N GLU A 71 -1.22 -8.46 17.71
CA GLU A 71 -2.28 -7.65 17.14
C GLU A 71 -3.57 -7.82 17.94
N TYR A 72 -4.43 -6.79 17.90
CA TYR A 72 -5.79 -6.90 18.38
C TYR A 72 -6.64 -7.65 17.35
N VAL A 73 -7.33 -8.70 17.79
CA VAL A 73 -8.36 -9.37 17.01
C VAL A 73 -9.68 -9.24 17.75
N GLY A 74 -10.65 -8.61 17.08
CA GLY A 74 -11.99 -8.39 17.61
C GLY A 74 -13.02 -9.30 16.94
N PHE A 75 -14.06 -9.64 17.69
CA PHE A 75 -15.23 -10.35 17.21
C PHE A 75 -16.46 -9.65 17.78
N LYS A 76 -17.40 -9.26 16.91
CA LYS A 76 -18.58 -8.48 17.30
C LYS A 76 -19.81 -9.07 16.65
N THR A 77 -20.83 -9.28 17.46
CA THR A 77 -22.16 -9.71 17.04
C THR A 77 -23.09 -8.50 17.06
N ASP A 78 -24.37 -8.73 16.78
CA ASP A 78 -25.41 -7.72 16.92
C ASP A 78 -25.76 -7.39 18.40
N LYS A 79 -25.24 -8.17 19.36
CA LYS A 79 -25.54 -8.01 20.80
C LYS A 79 -24.34 -7.70 21.66
N ASP A 80 -23.16 -8.18 21.28
CA ASP A 80 -22.00 -8.19 22.17
C ASP A 80 -20.69 -8.19 21.36
N SER A 81 -19.56 -8.04 22.05
CA SER A 81 -18.25 -8.10 21.43
C SER A 81 -17.20 -8.67 22.38
N ILE A 82 -16.17 -9.26 21.80
CA ILE A 82 -14.99 -9.73 22.51
C ILE A 82 -13.75 -9.38 21.68
N GLY A 83 -12.64 -9.12 22.35
CA GLY A 83 -11.40 -8.81 21.69
C GLY A 83 -10.21 -9.32 22.46
N PHE A 84 -9.17 -9.68 21.72
CA PHE A 84 -7.95 -10.25 22.28
C PHE A 84 -6.73 -9.57 21.67
N MET A 85 -5.76 -9.22 22.50
CA MET A 85 -4.39 -9.13 22.04
C MET A 85 -3.87 -10.56 21.88
N ILE A 86 -3.47 -10.91 20.66
CA ILE A 86 -3.02 -12.27 20.31
C ILE A 86 -1.64 -12.19 19.65
N LYS A 87 -0.83 -13.24 19.83
CA LYS A 87 0.50 -13.40 19.23
C LYS A 87 0.49 -14.56 18.23
N PRO A 88 1.42 -14.59 17.26
CA PRO A 88 1.59 -15.76 16.41
C PRO A 88 1.76 -17.05 17.22
N GLY A 89 1.02 -18.11 16.84
CA GLY A 89 1.00 -19.39 17.54
C GLY A 89 0.01 -19.47 18.70
N GLU A 90 -0.54 -18.35 19.16
CA GLU A 90 -1.58 -18.36 20.19
C GLU A 90 -2.96 -18.72 19.60
N THR A 91 -3.78 -19.30 20.47
CA THR A 91 -5.19 -19.56 20.21
C THR A 91 -6.03 -18.92 21.31
N LYS A 92 -7.15 -18.30 20.95
CA LYS A 92 -8.17 -17.82 21.88
C LYS A 92 -9.49 -18.52 21.55
N SER A 93 -10.28 -18.82 22.55
CA SER A 93 -11.53 -19.57 22.38
C SER A 93 -12.62 -18.98 23.25
N PHE A 94 -13.82 -18.88 22.70
CA PHE A 94 -15.00 -18.36 23.37
C PHE A 94 -16.24 -19.04 22.80
N TYR A 95 -17.39 -18.79 23.42
CA TYR A 95 -18.68 -19.29 22.94
C TYR A 95 -19.58 -18.14 22.50
N VAL A 96 -20.38 -18.41 21.48
CA VAL A 96 -21.43 -17.50 21.00
C VAL A 96 -22.78 -18.17 21.18
N LYS A 97 -23.64 -17.61 22.04
CA LYS A 97 -25.02 -18.11 22.22
C LYS A 97 -25.98 -17.33 21.32
N MET A 98 -26.65 -18.06 20.42
CA MET A 98 -27.68 -17.54 19.52
C MET A 98 -29.06 -17.95 20.00
N GLY A 99 -29.83 -17.02 20.57
CA GLY A 99 -31.15 -17.32 21.13
C GLY A 99 -31.13 -18.56 22.05
N ASP A 100 -31.98 -19.54 21.76
CA ASP A 100 -32.11 -20.80 22.50
C ASP A 100 -31.20 -21.93 21.98
N ALA A 101 -30.42 -21.69 20.92
CA ALA A 101 -29.49 -22.69 20.39
C ALA A 101 -28.35 -22.99 21.38
N ALA A 102 -27.77 -24.18 21.24
CA ALA A 102 -26.54 -24.52 21.95
C ALA A 102 -25.42 -23.51 21.60
N PRO A 103 -24.63 -23.02 22.58
CA PRO A 103 -23.57 -22.07 22.29
C PRO A 103 -22.54 -22.63 21.31
N ALA A 104 -22.30 -21.92 20.21
CA ALA A 104 -21.29 -22.25 19.22
C ALA A 104 -19.89 -22.03 19.79
N HIS A 105 -19.00 -23.00 19.68
CA HIS A 105 -17.61 -22.85 20.10
C HIS A 105 -16.79 -22.22 18.98
N THR A 106 -16.25 -21.03 19.24
CA THR A 106 -15.44 -20.29 18.26
C THR A 106 -14.01 -20.18 18.74
N ILE A 107 -13.08 -20.47 17.82
CA ILE A 107 -11.65 -20.46 18.05
C ILE A 107 -11.01 -19.44 17.11
N ILE A 108 -10.17 -18.56 17.65
CA ILE A 108 -9.27 -17.70 16.88
C ILE A 108 -7.88 -18.31 16.95
N ALA A 109 -7.37 -18.77 15.81
CA ALA A 109 -6.02 -19.35 15.69
C ALA A 109 -5.11 -18.38 14.93
N ALA A 110 -4.11 -17.82 15.62
CA ALA A 110 -3.20 -16.85 15.02
C ALA A 110 -1.92 -17.51 14.48
N LYS A 111 -1.54 -17.12 13.27
CA LYS A 111 -0.26 -17.48 12.65
C LYS A 111 0.47 -16.23 12.21
N ALA A 112 1.80 -16.26 12.25
CA ALA A 112 2.59 -15.20 11.63
C ALA A 112 2.35 -15.23 10.12
N PHE A 113 2.24 -14.06 9.51
CA PHE A 113 2.35 -13.93 8.07
C PHE A 113 3.75 -14.35 7.62
N VAL A 114 3.83 -15.09 6.52
CA VAL A 114 5.10 -15.57 5.97
C VAL A 114 5.56 -14.61 4.90
N TRP A 115 6.49 -13.72 5.26
CA TRP A 115 7.10 -12.78 4.34
C TRP A 115 8.11 -13.49 3.41
N ASP A 116 8.13 -13.10 2.14
CA ASP A 116 9.18 -13.49 1.20
C ASP A 116 10.56 -13.00 1.67
N LYS A 117 11.54 -13.90 1.65
CA LYS A 117 12.95 -13.58 1.87
C LYS A 117 13.56 -13.10 0.56
N VAL A 118 13.49 -11.79 0.33
CA VAL A 118 13.97 -11.15 -0.90
C VAL A 118 15.28 -10.41 -0.65
N ALA A 119 16.24 -10.56 -1.57
CA ALA A 119 17.52 -9.86 -1.56
C ALA A 119 17.86 -9.31 -2.94
N TYR A 120 18.61 -8.21 -2.98
CA TYR A 120 19.10 -7.56 -4.19
C TYR A 120 20.59 -7.25 -4.03
N GLY A 121 21.33 -7.29 -5.13
CA GLY A 121 22.75 -6.96 -5.19
C GLY A 121 23.03 -5.50 -4.85
N GLN A 122 24.10 -5.26 -4.09
CA GLN A 122 24.41 -3.94 -3.52
C GLN A 122 25.56 -3.20 -4.21
N THR A 123 26.39 -3.87 -5.01
CA THR A 123 27.75 -3.37 -5.28
C THR A 123 28.08 -3.08 -6.73
N THR A 124 27.56 -3.84 -7.69
CA THR A 124 27.96 -3.73 -9.11
C THR A 124 27.08 -2.76 -9.88
N LYS A 125 27.67 -1.74 -10.50
CA LYS A 125 26.95 -0.85 -11.43
C LYS A 125 27.42 -1.14 -12.86
N ARG A 126 26.49 -1.27 -13.79
CA ARG A 126 26.74 -1.38 -15.22
C ARG A 126 27.12 -0.02 -15.81
N ASN A 127 28.22 0.04 -16.55
CA ASN A 127 28.69 1.28 -17.18
C ASN A 127 27.95 1.60 -18.49
N ASP A 128 27.44 0.57 -19.16
CA ASP A 128 26.67 0.65 -20.40
C ASP A 128 25.20 1.03 -20.17
N LEU A 129 24.69 0.83 -18.96
CA LEU A 129 23.31 1.13 -18.57
C LEU A 129 23.10 2.64 -18.35
N GLN A 130 22.17 3.21 -19.11
CA GLN A 130 21.72 4.60 -18.96
C GLN A 130 20.22 4.66 -18.73
N LEU A 131 19.79 5.56 -17.83
CA LEU A 131 18.39 5.89 -17.60
C LEU A 131 18.18 7.36 -17.99
N HIS A 132 17.32 7.59 -18.97
CA HIS A 132 17.00 8.94 -19.45
C HIS A 132 15.67 9.40 -18.89
N TYR A 133 15.66 10.60 -18.31
CA TYR A 133 14.48 11.19 -17.68
C TYR A 133 14.02 12.42 -18.44
N ALA A 134 12.71 12.64 -18.48
CA ALA A 134 12.15 13.87 -19.03
C ALA A 134 12.64 15.11 -18.26
N LYS A 135 12.58 16.26 -18.94
CA LYS A 135 12.88 17.58 -18.39
C LYS A 135 11.57 18.35 -18.22
N ALA A 136 11.49 19.17 -17.18
CA ALA A 136 10.28 19.96 -16.87
C ALA A 136 9.99 21.10 -17.86
N ASN A 137 11.03 21.59 -18.54
CA ASN A 137 10.98 22.75 -19.43
C ASN A 137 10.82 22.26 -20.88
N THR A 138 9.62 21.77 -21.20
CA THR A 138 9.21 21.40 -22.56
C THR A 138 7.82 21.94 -22.84
N PRO A 139 7.45 22.18 -24.12
CA PRO A 139 6.12 22.65 -24.48
C PRO A 139 4.99 21.79 -23.92
N TYR A 140 5.15 20.47 -23.87
CA TYR A 140 4.17 19.56 -23.28
C TYR A 140 3.93 19.86 -21.79
N PHE A 141 5.00 20.04 -20.99
CA PHE A 141 4.83 20.30 -19.56
C PHE A 141 4.37 21.74 -19.29
N ASP A 142 4.68 22.70 -20.17
CA ASP A 142 4.06 24.04 -20.13
C ASP A 142 2.55 23.94 -20.34
N GLU A 143 2.11 23.16 -21.32
CA GLU A 143 0.70 22.91 -21.59
C GLU A 143 0.02 22.18 -20.42
N LEU A 144 0.66 21.17 -19.84
CA LEU A 144 0.14 20.45 -18.67
C LEU A 144 -0.05 21.40 -17.48
N ARG A 145 0.94 22.25 -17.18
CA ARG A 145 0.84 23.27 -16.12
C ARG A 145 -0.31 24.24 -16.36
N SER A 146 -0.55 24.62 -17.61
CA SER A 146 -1.64 25.52 -17.99
C SER A 146 -3.02 24.86 -17.86
N LYS A 147 -3.20 23.64 -18.38
CA LYS A 147 -4.50 22.94 -18.39
C LYS A 147 -4.89 22.32 -17.06
N TYR A 148 -3.91 21.92 -16.24
CA TYR A 148 -4.09 21.18 -15.00
C TYR A 148 -3.19 21.72 -13.88
N PRO A 149 -3.43 22.96 -13.42
CA PRO A 149 -2.53 23.65 -12.50
C PRO A 149 -2.54 23.02 -11.10
N VAL A 150 -1.37 22.61 -10.63
CA VAL A 150 -1.15 22.13 -9.24
C VAL A 150 -0.25 23.05 -8.41
N ALA A 151 0.30 24.11 -9.01
CA ALA A 151 1.27 25.01 -8.37
C ALA A 151 0.74 25.65 -7.07
N GLN A 152 -0.56 25.98 -7.02
CA GLN A 152 -1.15 26.57 -5.80
C GLN A 152 -1.23 25.57 -4.64
N LEU A 153 -1.34 24.27 -4.93
CA LEU A 153 -1.41 23.21 -3.92
C LEU A 153 -0.08 23.07 -3.16
N ILE A 154 1.02 23.35 -3.85
CA ILE A 154 2.38 23.17 -3.33
C ILE A 154 3.05 24.47 -2.87
N LYS A 155 2.36 25.62 -2.96
CA LYS A 155 2.93 26.95 -2.66
C LYS A 155 3.47 27.07 -1.23
N LYS A 156 2.88 26.35 -0.27
CA LYS A 156 3.29 26.36 1.16
C LYS A 156 4.20 25.19 1.54
N ASP A 157 4.46 24.25 0.62
CA ASP A 157 5.24 23.06 0.89
C ASP A 157 6.73 23.40 0.91
N ARG A 158 7.43 22.94 1.96
CA ARG A 158 8.79 23.37 2.30
C ARG A 158 9.87 22.40 1.85
N ASN A 159 9.49 21.17 1.51
CA ASN A 159 10.40 20.10 1.11
C ASN A 159 9.76 19.24 0.01
N ASP A 160 10.55 18.39 -0.63
CA ASP A 160 10.08 17.62 -1.80
C ASP A 160 9.00 16.61 -1.40
N MET A 161 9.12 15.99 -0.23
CA MET A 161 8.11 15.07 0.29
C MET A 161 6.73 15.72 0.42
N GLN A 162 6.65 16.94 0.95
CA GLN A 162 5.38 17.66 1.10
C GLN A 162 4.76 17.99 -0.26
N LYS A 163 5.56 18.48 -1.21
CA LYS A 163 5.10 18.74 -2.59
C LYS A 163 4.55 17.48 -3.24
N VAL A 164 5.29 16.37 -3.12
CA VAL A 164 4.88 15.06 -3.64
C VAL A 164 3.56 14.62 -3.02
N LEU A 165 3.39 14.71 -1.69
CA LEU A 165 2.14 14.32 -1.02
C LEU A 165 0.95 15.17 -1.48
N SER A 166 1.15 16.46 -1.72
CA SER A 166 0.09 17.35 -2.23
C SER A 166 -0.32 17.00 -3.68
N ILE A 167 0.64 16.69 -4.56
CA ILE A 167 0.38 16.29 -5.95
C ILE A 167 -0.18 14.86 -6.03
N LEU A 168 0.31 13.95 -5.18
CA LEU A 168 -0.21 12.60 -5.00
C LEU A 168 -1.69 12.64 -4.63
N ASN A 169 -2.03 13.43 -3.61
CA ASN A 169 -3.40 13.62 -3.16
C ASN A 169 -4.28 14.21 -4.27
N TRP A 170 -3.79 15.21 -5.00
CA TRP A 170 -4.53 15.77 -6.12
C TRP A 170 -4.82 14.72 -7.20
N THR A 171 -3.82 13.93 -7.59
CA THR A 171 -3.96 12.88 -8.60
C THR A 171 -4.98 11.82 -8.17
N HIS A 172 -4.91 11.35 -6.92
CA HIS A 172 -5.84 10.34 -6.37
C HIS A 172 -7.30 10.75 -6.52
N HIS A 173 -7.59 12.04 -6.34
CA HIS A 173 -8.95 12.57 -6.36
C HIS A 173 -9.48 12.93 -7.75
N GLN A 174 -8.70 12.72 -8.82
CA GLN A 174 -9.15 13.06 -10.17
C GLN A 174 -10.25 12.10 -10.68
N TRP A 175 -10.19 10.82 -10.30
CA TRP A 175 -11.23 9.84 -10.65
C TRP A 175 -11.33 8.73 -9.60
N LYS A 176 -12.37 7.89 -9.72
CA LYS A 176 -12.46 6.63 -8.97
C LYS A 176 -11.88 5.51 -9.82
N HIS A 177 -11.06 4.63 -9.23
CA HIS A 177 -10.44 3.50 -9.93
C HIS A 177 -11.46 2.66 -10.71
N ASP A 178 -11.05 2.22 -11.90
CA ASP A 178 -11.75 1.22 -12.72
C ASP A 178 -10.71 0.35 -13.43
N GLY A 179 -10.61 -0.92 -13.03
CA GLY A 179 -9.65 -1.89 -13.57
C GLY A 179 -9.95 -2.33 -15.01
N ASN A 180 -11.16 -2.07 -15.51
CA ASN A 180 -11.67 -2.64 -16.76
C ASN A 180 -11.69 -1.63 -17.92
N ASN A 181 -11.31 -0.38 -17.69
CA ASN A 181 -11.39 0.67 -18.69
C ASN A 181 -10.02 1.34 -18.87
N SER A 182 -9.42 1.25 -20.05
CA SER A 182 -8.11 1.86 -20.33
C SER A 182 -8.27 3.21 -21.04
N PRO A 183 -7.47 4.23 -20.71
CA PRO A 183 -7.46 5.47 -21.46
C PRO A 183 -6.93 5.24 -22.88
N LYS A 184 -7.30 6.11 -23.81
CA LYS A 184 -6.82 6.06 -25.19
C LYS A 184 -5.40 6.61 -25.32
N GLY A 185 -5.07 7.60 -24.50
CA GLY A 185 -3.74 8.21 -24.43
C GLY A 185 -2.85 7.64 -23.33
N ASN A 186 -1.56 7.99 -23.38
CA ASN A 186 -0.53 7.50 -22.45
C ASN A 186 0.25 8.64 -21.76
N ASP A 187 -0.39 9.81 -21.66
CA ASP A 187 0.15 11.05 -21.11
C ASP A 187 -0.92 11.71 -20.21
N ALA A 188 -0.50 12.58 -19.29
CA ALA A 188 -1.42 13.21 -18.36
C ALA A 188 -2.51 14.06 -19.02
N ILE A 189 -2.19 14.81 -20.09
CA ILE A 189 -3.17 15.71 -20.71
C ILE A 189 -4.31 14.89 -21.32
N SER A 190 -3.98 13.86 -22.10
CA SER A 190 -4.98 12.98 -22.71
C SER A 190 -5.83 12.25 -21.67
N ILE A 191 -5.20 11.62 -20.69
CA ILE A 191 -5.89 10.88 -19.61
C ILE A 191 -6.83 11.82 -18.84
N LEU A 192 -6.35 12.99 -18.42
CA LEU A 192 -7.16 13.92 -17.63
C LEU A 192 -8.29 14.56 -18.44
N ASN A 193 -8.12 14.74 -19.76
CA ASN A 193 -9.21 15.18 -20.63
C ASN A 193 -10.32 14.11 -20.69
N GLU A 194 -9.95 12.83 -20.80
CA GLU A 194 -10.93 11.73 -20.76
C GLU A 194 -11.61 11.63 -19.38
N VAL A 195 -10.87 11.85 -18.29
CA VAL A 195 -11.44 11.93 -16.92
C VAL A 195 -12.46 13.06 -16.81
N LYS A 196 -12.16 14.26 -17.33
CA LYS A 196 -13.12 15.38 -17.38
C LYS A 196 -14.40 15.03 -18.15
N ALA A 197 -14.31 14.12 -19.13
CA ALA A 197 -15.45 13.59 -19.87
C ALA A 197 -16.16 12.41 -19.16
N GLY A 198 -15.80 12.09 -17.91
CA GLY A 198 -16.40 11.02 -17.11
C GLY A 198 -15.61 9.70 -17.13
N GLY A 199 -14.44 9.67 -17.78
CA GLY A 199 -13.56 8.51 -17.82
C GLY A 199 -13.04 8.11 -16.44
N ARG A 200 -12.87 6.79 -16.25
CA ARG A 200 -12.31 6.17 -15.04
C ARG A 200 -11.33 5.10 -15.47
N PHE A 201 -10.18 5.02 -14.80
CA PHE A 201 -9.04 4.26 -15.31
C PHE A 201 -8.29 3.46 -14.23
N PRO A 202 -7.49 2.45 -14.63
CA PRO A 202 -6.73 1.57 -13.73
C PRO A 202 -5.47 2.23 -13.18
N CYS A 203 -4.74 1.48 -12.35
CA CYS A 203 -3.51 1.88 -11.67
C CYS A 203 -2.50 2.61 -12.56
N PHE A 204 -2.26 2.11 -13.78
CA PHE A 204 -1.24 2.69 -14.67
C PHE A 204 -1.58 4.13 -15.10
N ALA A 205 -2.87 4.48 -15.20
CA ALA A 205 -3.27 5.84 -15.53
C ALA A 205 -2.95 6.81 -14.37
N TYR A 206 -3.16 6.39 -13.12
CA TYR A 206 -2.73 7.17 -11.95
C TYR A 206 -1.23 7.37 -11.96
N ALA A 207 -0.47 6.31 -12.23
CA ALA A 207 0.98 6.37 -12.26
C ALA A 207 1.53 7.31 -13.34
N ILE A 208 0.92 7.32 -14.53
CA ILE A 208 1.27 8.22 -15.64
C ILE A 208 0.97 9.68 -15.29
N VAL A 209 -0.26 9.96 -14.83
CA VAL A 209 -0.67 11.33 -14.45
C VAL A 209 0.21 11.87 -13.33
N LEU A 210 0.45 11.06 -12.29
CA LEU A 210 1.29 11.43 -11.17
C LEU A 210 2.73 11.71 -11.60
N ARG A 211 3.33 10.82 -12.41
CA ARG A 211 4.68 11.02 -12.97
C ARG A 211 4.77 12.36 -13.71
N ASP A 212 3.86 12.60 -14.63
CA ASP A 212 3.90 13.79 -15.49
C ASP A 212 3.68 15.08 -14.70
N GLN A 213 2.76 15.08 -13.72
CA GLN A 213 2.56 16.23 -12.85
C GLN A 213 3.80 16.52 -11.98
N LEU A 214 4.48 15.49 -11.48
CA LEU A 214 5.73 15.67 -10.73
C LEU A 214 6.84 16.25 -11.61
N ILE A 215 6.99 15.75 -12.84
CA ILE A 215 7.96 16.31 -13.81
C ILE A 215 7.62 17.75 -14.16
N ALA A 216 6.34 18.08 -14.34
CA ALA A 216 5.89 19.45 -14.57
C ALA A 216 6.25 20.40 -13.41
N GLN A 217 6.47 19.89 -12.19
CA GLN A 217 6.91 20.68 -11.03
C GLN A 217 8.41 20.57 -10.75
N GLY A 218 9.20 20.05 -11.71
CA GLY A 218 10.66 19.99 -11.61
C GLY A 218 11.21 18.76 -10.88
N LEU A 219 10.37 17.79 -10.52
CA LEU A 219 10.81 16.56 -9.85
C LEU A 219 11.07 15.45 -10.87
N LYS A 220 12.16 14.70 -10.70
CA LYS A 220 12.41 13.52 -11.53
C LYS A 220 11.49 12.39 -11.06
N ALA A 221 10.68 11.87 -11.97
CA ALA A 221 9.76 10.78 -11.68
C ALA A 221 9.73 9.75 -12.81
N ARG A 222 9.34 8.52 -12.47
CA ARG A 222 9.19 7.40 -13.40
C ARG A 222 7.98 6.54 -13.03
N VAL A 223 7.40 5.87 -14.01
CA VAL A 223 6.42 4.81 -13.76
C VAL A 223 7.17 3.57 -13.31
N LEU A 224 6.67 2.91 -12.26
CA LEU A 224 7.17 1.66 -11.73
C LEU A 224 6.12 0.57 -11.94
N TYR A 225 6.49 -0.46 -12.68
CA TYR A 225 5.66 -1.65 -12.84
C TYR A 225 6.07 -2.69 -11.79
N LEU A 226 5.09 -3.12 -10.99
CA LEU A 226 5.22 -4.10 -9.93
C LEU A 226 4.66 -5.42 -10.41
N LYS A 227 5.32 -6.55 -10.14
CA LYS A 227 4.79 -7.87 -10.51
C LYS A 227 5.00 -8.90 -9.41
N THR A 228 4.03 -9.80 -9.31
CA THR A 228 4.05 -10.90 -8.33
C THR A 228 5.09 -11.94 -8.67
N LYS A 229 5.53 -12.69 -7.65
CA LYS A 229 6.48 -13.79 -7.78
C LYS A 229 6.00 -14.89 -8.72
N ASP A 230 4.69 -15.14 -8.73
CA ASP A 230 4.02 -16.19 -9.50
C ASP A 230 3.50 -15.72 -10.87
N ALA A 231 3.95 -14.57 -11.38
CA ALA A 231 3.42 -13.95 -12.59
C ALA A 231 3.40 -14.85 -13.85
N GLU A 232 4.31 -15.83 -13.95
CA GLU A 232 4.35 -16.78 -15.07
C GLU A 232 3.21 -17.82 -15.04
N THR A 233 2.55 -18.02 -13.91
CA THR A 233 1.53 -19.07 -13.71
C THR A 233 0.22 -18.56 -13.10
N ARG A 234 0.20 -17.32 -12.59
CA ARG A 234 -0.95 -16.71 -11.91
C ARG A 234 -2.18 -16.61 -12.82
N LYS A 235 -3.35 -16.93 -12.25
CA LYS A 235 -4.67 -16.84 -12.92
C LYS A 235 -5.37 -15.48 -12.76
N GLY A 236 -4.95 -14.66 -11.80
CA GLY A 236 -5.42 -13.28 -11.62
C GLY A 236 -4.36 -12.27 -12.04
N SER A 237 -4.71 -10.98 -12.07
CA SER A 237 -3.78 -9.90 -12.45
C SER A 237 -2.50 -9.96 -11.59
N PRO A 238 -1.33 -10.23 -12.20
CA PRO A 238 -0.05 -10.33 -11.49
C PRO A 238 0.67 -8.99 -11.45
N GLY A 239 0.04 -7.90 -11.90
CA GLY A 239 0.68 -6.58 -11.97
C GLY A 239 -0.10 -5.49 -11.27
N HIS A 240 0.67 -4.57 -10.69
CA HIS A 240 0.21 -3.26 -10.22
C HIS A 240 1.18 -2.20 -10.74
N VAL A 241 0.73 -0.95 -10.85
CA VAL A 241 1.57 0.13 -11.39
C VAL A 241 1.51 1.33 -10.46
N ALA A 242 2.69 1.81 -10.08
CA ALA A 242 2.89 2.94 -9.18
C ALA A 242 3.87 3.94 -9.81
N THR A 243 4.21 4.99 -9.07
CA THR A 243 5.20 5.99 -9.47
C THR A 243 6.37 5.95 -8.49
N GLU A 244 7.57 6.21 -8.99
CA GLU A 244 8.70 6.59 -8.15
C GLU A 244 9.15 8.00 -8.47
N VAL A 245 9.52 8.74 -7.43
CA VAL A 245 10.01 10.11 -7.52
C VAL A 245 11.34 10.23 -6.81
N TYR A 246 12.28 10.97 -7.40
CA TYR A 246 13.54 11.32 -6.76
C TYR A 246 13.35 12.58 -5.93
N LEU A 247 13.57 12.46 -4.62
CA LEU A 247 13.53 13.56 -3.68
C LEU A 247 14.93 14.18 -3.62
N ASN A 248 15.07 15.42 -4.10
CA ASN A 248 16.38 16.07 -4.25
C ASN A 248 16.99 16.41 -2.89
N ASP A 249 16.14 16.83 -1.95
CA ASP A 249 16.53 17.14 -0.57
C ASP A 249 17.09 15.93 0.19
N GLN A 250 16.61 14.73 -0.13
CA GLN A 250 17.02 13.47 0.50
C GLN A 250 17.95 12.63 -0.38
N LYS A 251 18.19 13.05 -1.63
CA LYS A 251 18.98 12.35 -2.64
C LYS A 251 18.58 10.88 -2.83
N LYS A 252 17.27 10.60 -2.86
CA LYS A 252 16.76 9.22 -2.94
C LYS A 252 15.48 9.09 -3.73
N TRP A 253 15.30 7.90 -4.31
CA TRP A 253 14.01 7.48 -4.86
C TRP A 253 13.01 7.16 -3.74
N ALA A 254 11.76 7.51 -3.97
CA ALA A 254 10.63 7.22 -3.10
C ALA A 254 9.46 6.65 -3.92
N PHE A 255 8.86 5.57 -3.42
CA PHE A 255 7.66 4.95 -3.92
C PHE A 255 6.43 5.78 -3.53
N ILE A 256 5.52 5.98 -4.48
CA ILE A 256 4.24 6.61 -4.26
C ILE A 256 3.16 5.94 -5.13
N ASP A 257 1.99 5.74 -4.54
CA ASP A 257 0.87 5.09 -5.21
C ASP A 257 -0.32 6.04 -5.36
N GLY A 258 -0.51 6.55 -6.59
CA GLY A 258 -1.61 7.46 -6.92
C GLY A 258 -3.00 6.84 -6.82
N GLN A 259 -3.13 5.52 -6.96
CA GLN A 259 -4.42 4.85 -6.80
C GLN A 259 -4.86 4.84 -5.34
N PHE A 260 -3.93 4.69 -4.39
CA PHE A 260 -4.24 4.57 -2.96
C PHE A 260 -3.90 5.82 -2.13
N ASN A 261 -3.32 6.84 -2.75
CA ASN A 261 -2.83 8.05 -2.08
C ASN A 261 -1.79 7.74 -0.99
N VAL A 262 -0.81 6.87 -1.26
CA VAL A 262 0.16 6.40 -0.25
C VAL A 262 1.60 6.72 -0.62
N MET A 263 2.35 7.24 0.36
CA MET A 263 3.80 7.20 0.41
C MET A 263 4.26 6.43 1.66
N PRO A 264 4.83 5.22 1.54
CA PRO A 264 5.34 4.49 2.68
C PRO A 264 6.60 5.14 3.23
N THR A 265 6.70 5.19 4.55
CA THR A 265 7.83 5.77 5.28
C THR A 265 8.26 4.85 6.41
N LEU A 266 9.55 4.89 6.76
CA LEU A 266 10.09 4.27 7.97
C LEU A 266 10.83 5.36 8.75
N ASN A 267 10.43 5.57 10.01
CA ASN A 267 11.00 6.62 10.86
C ASN A 267 11.01 8.01 10.19
N GLY A 268 9.91 8.35 9.50
CA GLY A 268 9.74 9.61 8.78
C GLY A 268 10.48 9.72 7.45
N LYS A 269 11.26 8.71 7.03
CA LYS A 269 11.95 8.69 5.74
C LYS A 269 11.12 7.94 4.69
N PRO A 270 10.79 8.55 3.54
CA PRO A 270 10.18 7.86 2.40
C PRO A 270 10.99 6.65 1.95
N LEU A 271 10.31 5.61 1.47
CA LEU A 271 10.92 4.35 1.02
C LEU A 271 10.76 4.19 -0.49
N ASN A 272 11.79 3.70 -1.19
CA ASN A 272 11.60 3.14 -2.54
C ASN A 272 10.91 1.75 -2.46
N ALA A 273 10.56 1.14 -3.59
CA ALA A 273 9.80 -0.11 -3.59
C ALA A 273 10.52 -1.28 -2.89
N VAL A 274 11.85 -1.36 -3.01
CA VAL A 274 12.65 -2.41 -2.36
C VAL A 274 12.75 -2.17 -0.85
N GLU A 275 13.04 -0.94 -0.44
CA GLU A 275 13.04 -0.56 0.97
C GLU A 275 11.67 -0.77 1.60
N PHE A 276 10.59 -0.51 0.87
CA PHE A 276 9.21 -0.73 1.32
C PHE A 276 8.92 -2.22 1.55
N GLN A 277 9.26 -3.08 0.58
CA GLN A 277 9.16 -4.55 0.72
C GLN A 277 9.91 -5.05 1.97
N GLN A 278 11.15 -4.58 2.15
CA GLN A 278 11.99 -4.97 3.29
C GLN A 278 11.45 -4.44 4.62
N ALA A 279 10.95 -3.21 4.63
CA ALA A 279 10.39 -2.60 5.83
C ALA A 279 9.10 -3.29 6.27
N LEU A 280 8.24 -3.75 5.34
CA LEU A 280 7.08 -4.56 5.68
C LEU A 280 7.49 -5.88 6.35
N SER A 281 8.49 -6.57 5.82
CA SER A 281 8.92 -7.88 6.35
C SER A 281 9.68 -7.81 7.68
N LYS A 282 10.43 -6.73 7.93
CA LYS A 282 11.32 -6.61 9.11
C LYS A 282 10.84 -5.63 10.17
N ASN A 283 10.10 -4.62 9.75
CA ASN A 283 9.77 -3.43 10.55
C ASN A 283 8.30 -3.06 10.42
N TYR A 284 7.41 -4.03 10.18
CA TYR A 284 6.00 -3.78 9.89
C TYR A 284 5.40 -2.72 10.80
N ASP A 285 5.53 -2.88 12.12
CA ASP A 285 4.99 -1.95 13.13
C ASP A 285 5.46 -0.50 12.96
N GLN A 286 6.71 -0.27 12.53
CA GLN A 286 7.30 1.06 12.37
C GLN A 286 6.99 1.70 11.01
N VAL A 287 6.50 0.93 10.03
CA VAL A 287 6.12 1.47 8.73
C VAL A 287 4.87 2.35 8.87
N VAL A 288 4.93 3.56 8.32
CA VAL A 288 3.81 4.50 8.27
C VAL A 288 3.46 4.76 6.81
N PHE A 289 2.19 4.57 6.46
CA PHE A 289 1.65 4.96 5.16
C PHE A 289 1.22 6.41 5.22
N THR A 290 2.13 7.29 4.83
CA THR A 290 1.90 8.74 4.85
C THR A 290 0.96 9.10 3.71
N SER A 291 -0.11 9.82 4.05
CA SER A 291 -1.15 10.25 3.13
C SER A 291 -1.79 11.54 3.64
N ARG A 292 -2.47 12.28 2.75
CA ARG A 292 -3.37 13.37 3.12
C ARG A 292 -4.76 12.86 3.49
N ASP A 293 -5.07 11.61 3.14
CA ASP A 293 -6.30 10.91 3.51
C ASP A 293 -6.04 9.85 4.59
N LYS A 294 -7.13 9.29 5.11
CA LYS A 294 -7.05 8.10 5.96
C LYS A 294 -6.85 6.87 5.08
N VAL A 295 -5.70 6.22 5.24
CA VAL A 295 -5.41 4.93 4.60
C VAL A 295 -5.33 3.82 5.64
N SER A 296 -5.97 2.69 5.34
CA SER A 296 -5.84 1.47 6.13
C SER A 296 -4.50 0.81 5.86
N LYS A 297 -3.63 0.75 6.88
CA LYS A 297 -2.33 0.06 6.77
C LYS A 297 -2.48 -1.42 6.43
N ARG A 298 -3.47 -2.08 7.02
CA ARG A 298 -3.70 -3.51 6.77
C ARG A 298 -4.17 -3.72 5.34
N ASP A 299 -5.28 -3.11 4.95
CA ASP A 299 -5.88 -3.35 3.63
C ASP A 299 -4.92 -3.00 2.48
N TYR A 300 -4.14 -1.93 2.63
CA TYR A 300 -3.13 -1.61 1.62
C TYR A 300 -1.94 -2.60 1.63
N THR A 301 -1.52 -3.12 2.80
CA THR A 301 -0.51 -4.19 2.85
C THR A 301 -1.02 -5.47 2.19
N ASP A 302 -2.23 -5.91 2.54
CA ASP A 302 -2.89 -7.09 1.97
C ASP A 302 -2.96 -7.00 0.45
N PHE A 303 -3.22 -5.79 -0.08
CA PHE A 303 -3.23 -5.53 -1.51
C PHE A 303 -1.83 -5.48 -2.14
N VAL A 304 -0.93 -4.64 -1.63
CA VAL A 304 0.29 -4.25 -2.35
C VAL A 304 1.42 -5.27 -2.22
N TYR A 305 1.49 -5.99 -1.09
CA TYR A 305 2.68 -6.76 -0.73
C TYR A 305 3.05 -7.81 -1.77
N ASP A 306 2.05 -8.51 -2.31
CA ASP A 306 2.24 -9.58 -3.29
C ASP A 306 2.90 -9.08 -4.59
N TYR A 307 2.70 -7.81 -4.94
CA TYR A 307 3.30 -7.18 -6.13
C TYR A 307 4.75 -6.70 -5.91
N LEU A 308 5.22 -6.63 -4.66
CA LEU A 308 6.56 -6.13 -4.32
C LEU A 308 7.65 -7.19 -4.53
N TYR A 309 7.76 -7.75 -5.73
CA TYR A 309 8.73 -8.82 -6.03
C TYR A 309 9.61 -8.50 -7.24
N TYR A 310 9.02 -8.44 -8.44
CA TYR A 310 9.69 -7.96 -9.64
C TYR A 310 9.33 -6.49 -9.88
N PHE A 311 10.32 -5.69 -10.28
CA PHE A 311 10.12 -4.28 -10.57
C PHE A 311 10.68 -3.94 -11.94
N ASP A 312 9.95 -3.25 -12.79
CA ASP A 312 10.53 -2.68 -14.01
C ASP A 312 10.13 -1.23 -14.26
N THR A 313 11.02 -0.54 -14.99
CA THR A 313 10.85 0.84 -15.45
C THR A 313 11.43 0.97 -16.85
N ALA A 314 10.94 1.94 -17.61
CA ALA A 314 11.53 2.30 -18.90
C ALA A 314 12.98 2.80 -18.71
N LEU A 315 13.83 2.47 -19.69
CA LEU A 315 15.19 3.03 -19.81
C LEU A 315 15.16 4.49 -20.28
N ASP A 316 14.12 4.87 -21.03
CA ASP A 316 13.92 6.22 -21.54
C ASP A 316 12.50 6.72 -21.23
N GLY A 317 12.40 7.59 -20.24
CA GLY A 317 11.16 8.24 -19.82
C GLY A 317 10.89 9.57 -20.53
N ARG A 318 11.68 9.94 -21.55
CA ARG A 318 11.44 11.18 -22.32
C ARG A 318 10.26 11.02 -23.27
N GLN A 319 9.55 12.12 -23.51
CA GLN A 319 8.45 12.19 -24.47
C GLN A 319 9.00 12.39 -25.89
N ILE A 320 9.63 11.34 -26.41
CA ILE A 320 10.19 11.27 -27.76
C ILE A 320 9.61 10.07 -28.52
N SER A 321 9.80 10.08 -29.84
CA SER A 321 9.32 9.00 -30.70
C SER A 321 9.95 7.66 -30.32
N GLU A 322 9.25 6.55 -30.56
CA GLU A 322 9.76 5.22 -30.20
C GLU A 322 11.07 4.86 -30.88
N ALA A 323 11.30 5.35 -32.11
CA ALA A 323 12.52 5.13 -32.87
C ALA A 323 13.74 5.79 -32.24
N GLU A 324 13.57 6.90 -31.52
CA GLU A 324 14.64 7.66 -30.88
C GLU A 324 14.91 7.25 -29.43
N ARG A 325 14.03 6.43 -28.84
CA ARG A 325 14.18 5.99 -27.45
C ARG A 325 15.43 5.15 -27.30
N TYR A 326 16.21 5.49 -26.28
CA TYR A 326 17.34 4.67 -25.89
C TYR A 326 16.89 3.25 -25.55
N LYS A 327 17.59 2.28 -26.11
CA LYS A 327 17.43 0.85 -25.86
C LYS A 327 18.78 0.26 -25.47
N LEU A 328 18.76 -0.69 -24.54
CA LEU A 328 19.93 -1.48 -24.17
C LEU A 328 19.68 -2.91 -24.64
N GLU A 329 20.59 -3.49 -25.44
CA GLU A 329 20.42 -4.85 -25.99
C GLU A 329 19.09 -5.02 -26.77
N GLY A 330 18.62 -3.95 -27.43
CA GLY A 330 17.34 -3.90 -28.13
C GLY A 330 16.10 -3.83 -27.21
N LYS A 331 16.29 -3.82 -25.88
CA LYS A 331 15.23 -3.77 -24.87
C LYS A 331 14.98 -2.33 -24.43
N ARG A 332 13.74 -2.02 -24.07
CA ARG A 332 13.29 -0.65 -23.70
C ARG A 332 13.17 -0.41 -22.21
N SER A 333 13.22 -1.48 -21.41
CA SER A 333 13.03 -1.43 -19.96
C SER A 333 14.15 -2.15 -19.21
N LEU A 334 14.31 -1.79 -17.94
CA LEU A 334 15.15 -2.48 -16.99
C LEU A 334 14.25 -3.15 -15.95
N MET A 335 14.42 -4.45 -15.72
CA MET A 335 13.76 -5.19 -14.66
C MET A 335 14.74 -5.54 -13.53
N LEU A 336 14.43 -5.09 -12.32
CA LEU A 336 15.06 -5.54 -11.10
C LEU A 336 14.44 -6.88 -10.65
N VAL A 337 15.31 -7.88 -10.56
CA VAL A 337 14.98 -9.25 -10.17
C VAL A 337 15.66 -9.58 -8.84
N PRO A 338 14.98 -10.23 -7.88
CA PRO A 338 15.63 -10.74 -6.68
C PRO A 338 16.81 -11.66 -6.99
N VAL A 339 17.86 -11.62 -6.17
CA VAL A 339 18.99 -12.54 -6.29
C VAL A 339 18.50 -13.98 -6.12
N GLY A 340 18.84 -14.85 -7.08
CA GLY A 340 18.43 -16.25 -7.09
C GLY A 340 17.02 -16.52 -7.62
N ALA A 341 16.24 -15.48 -7.93
CA ALA A 341 14.97 -15.66 -8.65
C ALA A 341 15.21 -15.81 -10.16
N PRO A 342 14.38 -16.57 -10.87
CA PRO A 342 14.42 -16.61 -12.33
C PRO A 342 14.04 -15.25 -12.90
N ASN A 343 14.63 -14.89 -14.05
CA ASN A 343 14.15 -13.77 -14.84
C ASN A 343 12.72 -14.05 -15.29
N LEU A 344 11.83 -13.07 -15.12
CA LEU A 344 10.45 -13.20 -15.55
C LEU A 344 10.37 -13.12 -17.08
N THR A 345 9.97 -14.19 -17.76
CA THR A 345 9.97 -14.26 -19.23
C THR A 345 8.57 -14.21 -19.84
N LYS A 346 7.53 -14.48 -19.03
CA LYS A 346 6.13 -14.52 -19.46
C LYS A 346 5.21 -13.97 -18.37
N ILE A 347 4.06 -13.45 -18.76
CA ILE A 347 2.96 -13.16 -17.85
C ILE A 347 1.75 -13.99 -18.30
N ALA A 348 1.37 -15.00 -17.52
CA ALA A 348 0.32 -15.95 -17.92
C ALA A 348 -1.04 -15.28 -18.09
N PHE A 349 -1.43 -14.45 -17.12
CA PHE A 349 -2.75 -13.82 -17.09
C PHE A 349 -3.06 -12.98 -18.35
N TRP A 350 -2.06 -12.27 -18.89
CA TRP A 350 -2.20 -11.46 -20.10
C TRP A 350 -1.74 -12.16 -21.37
N ASN A 351 -1.33 -13.44 -21.28
CA ASN A 351 -0.73 -14.21 -22.36
C ASN A 351 0.40 -13.45 -23.10
N SER A 352 1.24 -12.74 -22.36
CA SER A 352 2.27 -11.86 -22.93
C SER A 352 3.67 -12.37 -22.63
N LYS A 353 4.61 -12.14 -23.55
CA LYS A 353 6.05 -12.35 -23.32
C LYS A 353 6.69 -11.11 -22.67
N VAL A 354 7.72 -11.32 -21.86
CA VAL A 354 8.56 -10.26 -21.29
C VAL A 354 9.89 -10.25 -22.05
N ASP A 355 9.81 -9.85 -23.32
CA ASP A 355 10.96 -9.74 -24.23
C ASP A 355 11.45 -8.29 -24.38
N TYR A 356 10.96 -7.38 -23.53
CA TYR A 356 11.23 -5.95 -23.60
C TYR A 356 12.16 -5.43 -22.48
N CYS A 357 12.64 -6.31 -21.60
CA CYS A 357 13.49 -5.98 -20.45
C CYS A 357 14.92 -6.50 -20.59
N VAL A 358 15.89 -5.68 -20.18
CA VAL A 358 17.17 -6.14 -19.63
C VAL A 358 16.97 -6.43 -18.14
N TYR A 359 17.61 -7.47 -17.61
CA TYR A 359 17.51 -7.83 -16.20
C TYR A 359 18.73 -7.35 -15.40
N THR A 360 18.49 -6.92 -14.17
CA THR A 360 19.53 -6.64 -13.18
C THR A 360 19.11 -7.15 -11.81
N HIS A 361 20.07 -7.50 -10.98
CA HIS A 361 19.85 -7.70 -9.54
C HIS A 361 20.36 -6.52 -8.72
N SER A 362 20.99 -5.52 -9.34
CA SER A 362 21.70 -4.44 -8.66
C SER A 362 20.80 -3.26 -8.32
N LEU A 363 20.77 -2.88 -7.05
CA LEU A 363 20.13 -1.65 -6.62
C LEU A 363 20.86 -0.41 -7.15
N LYS A 364 22.16 -0.48 -7.41
CA LYS A 364 22.93 0.66 -7.98
C LYS A 364 22.59 0.91 -9.45
N ASP A 365 22.16 -0.13 -10.16
CA ASP A 365 21.63 0.00 -11.52
C ASP A 365 20.22 0.61 -11.45
N PHE A 366 19.33 -0.03 -10.68
CA PHE A 366 17.90 0.30 -10.70
C PHE A 366 17.56 1.62 -10.02
N TYR A 367 18.25 1.98 -8.94
CA TYR A 367 18.06 3.21 -8.17
C TYR A 367 19.21 4.21 -8.36
N ALA A 368 19.85 4.19 -9.52
CA ALA A 368 20.82 5.21 -9.88
C ALA A 368 20.23 6.62 -9.70
N GLU A 369 21.03 7.55 -9.18
CA GLU A 369 20.68 8.97 -9.13
C GLU A 369 20.39 9.47 -10.55
N PRO A 370 19.24 10.14 -10.78
CA PRO A 370 18.91 10.67 -12.09
C PRO A 370 19.89 11.80 -12.46
N LYS A 371 20.48 11.71 -13.66
CA LYS A 371 21.36 12.74 -14.21
C LYS A 371 20.59 13.83 -14.95
#